data_AF-A0A067BP34-F1
#
_entry.id   AF-A0A067BP34-F1
#
_cell.length_a   1.000
_cell.length_b   1.000
_cell.length_c   1.000
_cell.angle_alpha   90.00
_cell.angle_beta   90.00
_cell.angle_gamma   90.00
#
_symmetry.space_group_name_H-M   'P 1'
#
loop_
_entity.id
_entity.type
_entity.pdbx_description
1 polymer ?
#
loop_
_entity_poly.entity_id
_entity_poly.type
_entity_poly.pdbx_seq_one_letter_code
_entity_poly.pdbx_strand_id
1 'polypeptide(L)'
;VVGAIAANVWAEYEHSAKEIFPTEDLRVLFLEFQKDKCLAVTSASAGYLLCAYSDGKAPMGLLKKKLETLQPYLKEALEKIQV
;
A
#
# COMPACT_ATOMS: atom_id res chain seq x y z
N VAL A 1 11.69 -1.36 -10.74
CA VAL A 1 11.68 0.11 -10.54
C VAL A 1 10.41 0.58 -9.83
N VAL A 2 9.20 0.33 -10.35
CA VAL A 2 7.93 0.79 -9.74
C VAL A 2 7.77 0.40 -8.27
N GLY A 3 8.01 -0.88 -7.92
CA GLY A 3 7.89 -1.34 -6.52
C GLY A 3 8.87 -0.65 -5.57
N ALA A 4 10.10 -0.38 -6.00
CA ALA A 4 11.09 0.33 -5.19
C ALA A 4 10.70 1.80 -4.96
N ILE A 5 10.16 2.47 -5.99
CA ILE A 5 9.63 3.83 -5.85
C ILE A 5 8.48 3.85 -4.85
N ALA A 6 7.52 2.93 -5.00
CA ALA A 6 6.37 2.83 -4.08
C ALA A 6 6.82 2.56 -2.63
N ALA A 7 7.81 1.71 -2.43
CA ALA A 7 8.36 1.40 -1.12
C ALA A 7 9.03 2.61 -0.46
N ASN A 8 9.84 3.36 -1.20
CA ASN A 8 10.47 4.57 -0.67
C ASN A 8 9.44 5.63 -0.28
N VAL A 9 8.43 5.85 -1.13
CA VAL A 9 7.34 6.80 -0.83
C VAL A 9 6.57 6.34 0.42
N TRP A 10 6.21 5.06 0.52
CA TRP A 10 5.55 4.51 1.71
C TRP A 10 6.37 4.76 2.98
N ALA A 11 7.65 4.39 2.97
CA ALA A 11 8.53 4.50 4.13
C ALA A 11 8.69 5.94 4.60
N GLU A 12 8.76 6.90 3.68
CA GLU A 12 8.85 8.32 4.03
C GLU A 12 7.56 8.82 4.71
N TYR A 13 6.39 8.48 4.17
CA TYR A 13 5.12 8.83 4.80
C TYR A 13 4.93 8.17 6.16
N GLU A 14 5.30 6.90 6.29
CA GLU A 14 5.24 6.16 7.55
C GLU A 14 6.18 6.78 8.59
N HIS A 15 7.41 7.12 8.20
CA HIS A 15 8.39 7.75 9.08
C HIS A 15 7.94 9.15 9.53
N SER A 16 7.63 10.04 8.58
CA SER A 16 7.21 11.41 8.86
C SER A 16 5.91 11.47 9.67
N ALA A 17 4.96 10.55 9.43
CA ALA A 17 3.71 10.52 10.18
C ALA A 17 3.91 10.20 11.67
N LYS A 18 4.92 9.41 12.05
CA LYS A 18 5.17 9.05 13.45
C LYS A 18 5.61 10.23 14.31
N GLU A 19 6.15 11.29 13.72
CA GLU A 19 6.50 12.50 14.46
C GLU A 19 5.25 13.27 14.96
N ILE A 20 4.14 13.18 14.21
CA ILE A 20 2.90 13.92 14.48
C ILE A 20 1.84 12.99 15.09
N PHE A 21 1.78 11.74 14.65
CA PHE A 21 0.81 10.72 15.03
C PHE A 21 1.52 9.45 15.53
N PRO A 22 2.12 9.47 16.73
CA PRO A 22 3.00 8.40 17.19
C PRO A 22 2.31 7.04 17.35
N THR A 23 1.00 7.06 17.63
CA THR A 23 0.19 5.85 17.87
C THR A 23 -0.56 5.36 16.64
N GLU A 24 -0.60 6.13 15.56
CA GLU A 24 -1.34 5.75 14.34
C GLU A 24 -0.40 5.09 13.35
N ASP A 25 -0.90 4.10 12.62
CA ASP A 25 -0.18 3.45 11.53
C ASP A 25 -0.73 3.89 10.17
N LEU A 26 0.17 4.03 9.21
CA LEU A 26 -0.22 4.30 7.83
C LEU A 26 -1.01 3.11 7.28
N ARG A 27 -2.26 3.33 6.90
CA ARG A 27 -3.17 2.27 6.45
C ARG A 27 -3.08 2.02 4.96
N VAL A 28 -3.38 3.05 4.17
CA VAL A 28 -3.39 2.97 2.70
C VAL A 28 -2.94 4.31 2.13
N LEU A 29 -2.06 4.27 1.14
CA LEU A 29 -1.65 5.43 0.34
C LEU A 29 -2.31 5.33 -1.04
N PHE A 30 -3.00 6.39 -1.48
CA PHE A 30 -3.51 6.52 -2.84
C PHE A 30 -2.70 7.57 -3.60
N LEU A 31 -2.16 7.17 -4.75
CA LEU A 31 -1.39 8.02 -5.65
C LEU A 31 -2.17 8.15 -6.96
N GLU A 32 -2.66 9.35 -7.24
CA GLU A 32 -3.32 9.67 -8.51
C GLU A 32 -2.30 10.23 -9.50
N PHE A 33 -2.35 9.72 -10.72
CA PHE A 33 -1.49 10.13 -11.83
C PHE A 33 -2.34 10.68 -12.97
N GLN A 34 -1.67 11.29 -13.95
CA GLN A 34 -2.32 11.75 -15.17
C GLN A 34 -3.04 10.61 -15.91
N LYS A 35 -4.05 10.98 -16.72
CA LYS A 35 -4.84 10.06 -17.56
C LYS A 35 -5.59 9.00 -16.75
N ASP A 36 -6.19 9.40 -15.63
CA ASP A 36 -7.02 8.55 -14.78
C ASP A 36 -6.29 7.30 -14.21
N LYS A 37 -4.96 7.34 -14.15
CA LYS A 37 -4.16 6.25 -13.59
C LYS A 37 -4.03 6.42 -12.09
N CYS A 38 -4.04 5.33 -11.34
CA CYS A 38 -3.80 5.40 -9.91
C CYS A 38 -3.09 4.17 -9.37
N LEU A 39 -2.42 4.35 -8.24
CA LEU A 39 -1.79 3.30 -7.46
C LEU A 39 -2.26 3.38 -6.02
N ALA A 40 -2.71 2.25 -5.47
CA ALA A 40 -3.03 2.11 -4.06
C ALA A 40 -1.98 1.20 -3.41
N VAL A 41 -1.44 1.61 -2.26
CA VAL A 41 -0.38 0.89 -1.54
C VAL A 41 -0.83 0.64 -0.10
N THR A 42 -0.60 -0.55 0.43
CA THR A 42 -0.81 -0.89 1.84
C THR A 42 0.25 -1.89 2.33
N SER A 43 0.48 -1.96 3.64
CA SER A 43 1.34 -2.98 4.24
C SER A 43 0.67 -4.35 4.19
N ALA A 44 1.40 -5.38 3.74
CA ALA A 44 0.90 -6.74 3.60
C ALA A 44 1.39 -7.70 4.69
N SER A 45 2.00 -7.19 5.77
CA SER A 45 2.80 -7.87 6.81
C SER A 45 4.28 -8.06 6.44
N ALA A 46 5.11 -8.39 7.43
CA ALA A 46 6.44 -8.98 7.20
C ALA A 46 7.42 -8.13 6.34
N GLY A 47 7.26 -6.79 6.34
CA GLY A 47 8.05 -5.89 5.49
C GLY A 47 7.64 -5.89 4.02
N TYR A 48 6.54 -6.55 3.65
CA TYR A 48 5.98 -6.53 2.31
C TYR A 48 4.94 -5.42 2.14
N LEU A 49 4.90 -4.83 0.95
CA LEU A 49 3.86 -3.91 0.52
C LEU A 49 3.01 -4.54 -0.58
N LEU A 50 1.70 -4.34 -0.52
CA LEU A 50 0.76 -4.68 -1.58
C LEU A 50 0.45 -3.42 -2.39
N CYS A 51 0.68 -3.50 -3.70
CA CYS A 51 0.49 -2.40 -4.64
C CYS A 51 -0.59 -2.78 -5.67
N ALA A 52 -1.69 -2.04 -5.74
CA ALA A 52 -2.73 -2.20 -6.75
C ALA A 52 -2.71 -1.02 -7.72
N TYR A 53 -2.29 -1.29 -8.95
CA TYR A 53 -2.27 -0.30 -10.03
C TYR A 53 -3.55 -0.40 -10.88
N SER A 54 -4.09 0.74 -11.28
CA SER A 54 -5.16 0.87 -12.27
C SER A 54 -4.70 1.74 -13.42
N ASP A 55 -4.91 1.26 -14.63
CA ASP A 55 -4.65 1.97 -15.89
C ASP A 55 -5.89 2.72 -16.44
N GLY A 56 -6.99 2.74 -15.69
CA GLY A 56 -8.19 3.51 -15.98
C GLY A 56 -8.96 3.92 -14.74
N LYS A 57 -10.21 4.38 -14.92
CA LYS A 57 -11.12 4.92 -13.88
C LYS A 57 -11.65 3.87 -12.89
N ALA A 58 -10.78 3.10 -12.25
CA ALA A 58 -11.18 2.27 -11.13
C ALA A 58 -11.55 3.19 -9.95
N PRO A 59 -12.76 3.05 -9.38
CA PRO A 59 -13.12 3.84 -8.20
C PRO A 59 -12.17 3.54 -7.04
N MET A 60 -11.72 4.59 -6.34
CA MET A 60 -10.82 4.47 -5.19
C MET A 60 -11.34 3.45 -4.15
N GLY A 61 -12.65 3.46 -3.89
CA GLY A 61 -13.28 2.52 -2.96
C GLY A 61 -13.15 1.05 -3.38
N LEU A 62 -13.16 0.76 -4.69
CA LEU A 62 -12.96 -0.59 -5.21
C LEU A 62 -11.52 -1.06 -5.02
N LEU A 63 -10.55 -0.19 -5.29
CA LEU A 63 -9.14 -0.48 -5.07
C LEU A 63 -8.85 -0.71 -3.58
N LYS A 64 -9.40 0.16 -2.72
CA LYS A 64 -9.33 0.00 -1.26
C LYS A 64 -9.85 -1.38 -0.84
N LYS A 65 -11.05 -1.75 -1.29
CA LYS A 65 -11.67 -3.01 -0.89
C LYS A 65 -10.89 -4.24 -1.37
N LYS A 66 -10.30 -4.18 -2.57
CA LYS A 66 -9.40 -5.23 -3.07
C LYS A 66 -8.18 -5.41 -2.16
N LEU A 67 -7.52 -4.31 -1.80
CA LEU A 67 -6.37 -4.35 -0.88
C LEU A 67 -6.75 -4.90 0.49
N GLU A 68 -7.82 -4.39 1.10
CA GLU A 68 -8.31 -4.87 2.41
C GLU A 68 -8.73 -6.34 2.41
N THR A 69 -9.13 -6.88 1.25
CA THR A 69 -9.47 -8.31 1.10
C THR A 69 -8.21 -9.16 0.92
N LEU A 70 -7.26 -8.69 0.13
CA LEU A 70 -6.02 -9.42 -0.17
C LEU A 70 -5.05 -9.42 1.01
N GLN A 71 -4.98 -8.33 1.78
CA GLN A 71 -4.05 -8.18 2.89
C GLN A 71 -4.16 -9.32 3.93
N PRO A 72 -5.34 -9.64 4.50
CA PRO A 72 -5.45 -10.76 5.45
C PRO A 72 -5.27 -12.12 4.77
N TYR A 73 -5.69 -12.26 3.50
CA TYR A 73 -5.55 -13.51 2.75
C TYR A 73 -4.07 -13.86 2.50
N LEU A 74 -3.23 -12.87 2.24
CA LEU A 74 -1.81 -13.05 1.96
C LEU A 74 -0.94 -13.08 3.21
N LYS A 75 -1.41 -12.53 4.33
CA LYS A 75 -0.64 -12.36 5.57
C LYS A 75 0.06 -13.64 6.02
N GLU A 76 -0.69 -14.72 6.21
CA GLU A 76 -0.14 -15.99 6.71
C GLU A 76 0.92 -16.57 5.76
N ALA A 77 0.69 -16.46 4.44
CA ALA A 77 1.63 -16.95 3.45
C ALA A 77 2.92 -16.13 3.43
N LEU A 78 2.82 -14.80 3.54
CA LEU A 78 3.97 -13.89 3.54
C LEU A 78 4.81 -14.02 4.81
N GLU A 79 4.19 -14.21 5.97
CA GLU A 79 4.87 -14.47 7.23
C GLU A 79 5.72 -15.76 7.19
N LYS A 80 5.26 -16.80 6.46
CA LYS A 80 6.02 -18.05 6.29
C LYS A 80 7.21 -17.94 5.32
N ILE A 81 7.17 -16.96 4.42
CA ILE A 81 8.22 -16.72 3.42
C ILE A 81 9.29 -15.76 3.97
N GLN A 82 8.95 -14.98 5.00
CA GLN A 82 9.88 -14.06 5.63
C GLN A 82 11.05 -14.86 6.24
N VAL A 83 12.21 -14.76 5.58
CA VAL A 83 13.49 -15.34 6.03
C VAL A 83 14.09 -14.49 7.13
#